data_AF-A0A9X3H657-F1
#
_entry.id   AF-A0A9X3H657-F1
#
_cell.length_a   1.000
_cell.length_b   1.000
_cell.length_c   1.000
_cell.angle_alpha   90.00
_cell.angle_beta   90.00
_cell.angle_gamma   90.00
#
_symmetry.space_group_name_H-M   'P 1'
#
loop_
_entity.id
_entity.type
_entity.pdbx_description
1 polymer ?
#
loop_
_entity_poly.entity_id
_entity_poly.type
_entity_poly.pdbx_seq_one_letter_code
_entity_poly.pdbx_strand_id
1 'polypeptide(L)'
;MHFLKTLFWVVLAVIAVVFSLRNWAPVPVSLWAGMTADIKLPVLLLIGMVIGFLPTYAIHRTKLWRLHRRIDNLERNALLAAAPAPVNEPAPVSTLGNEP
;
A
#
# COMPACT_ATOMS: atom_id res chain seq x y z
N MET A 1 13.92 13.31 12.98
CA MET A 1 14.37 13.93 11.70
C MET A 1 13.17 14.31 10.81
N HIS A 2 12.30 15.22 11.27
CA HIS A 2 11.13 15.68 10.47
C HIS A 2 11.40 16.98 9.71
N PHE A 3 12.39 17.77 10.15
CA PHE A 3 12.72 19.08 9.57
C PHE A 3 13.13 19.01 8.09
N LEU A 4 13.97 18.03 7.70
CA LEU A 4 14.40 17.90 6.31
C LEU A 4 13.23 17.52 5.40
N LYS A 5 12.35 16.64 5.89
CA LYS A 5 11.13 16.26 5.16
C LYS A 5 10.21 17.47 4.99
N THR A 6 9.98 18.25 6.05
CA THR A 6 9.14 19.45 5.96
C THR A 6 9.77 20.50 5.04
N LEU A 7 11.08 20.74 5.13
CA LEU A 7 11.79 21.69 4.27
C LEU A 7 11.66 21.31 2.79
N PHE A 8 11.86 20.02 2.47
CA PHE A 8 11.68 19.51 1.11
C PHE A 8 10.25 19.76 0.59
N TRP A 9 9.24 19.44 1.38
CA TRP A 9 7.83 19.66 1.01
C TRP A 9 7.49 21.15 0.86
N VAL A 10 8.05 22.02 1.70
CA VAL A 10 7.87 23.47 1.59
C VAL A 10 8.50 23.99 0.30
N VAL A 11 9.74 23.61 -0.01
CA VAL A 11 10.40 24.00 -1.27
C VAL A 11 9.60 23.51 -2.48
N LEU A 12 9.14 22.26 -2.46
CA LEU A 12 8.31 21.70 -3.53
C LEU A 12 7.00 22.48 -3.69
N ALA A 13 6.33 22.85 -2.59
CA ALA A 13 5.10 23.64 -2.62
C ALA A 13 5.34 25.04 -3.19
N VAL A 14 6.42 25.72 -2.80
CA VAL A 14 6.80 27.03 -3.34
C VAL A 14 7.02 26.95 -4.86
N ILE A 15 7.76 25.93 -5.33
CA ILE A 15 7.98 25.69 -6.76
C ILE A 15 6.64 25.48 -7.48
N ALA A 16 5.74 24.66 -6.92
CA ALA A 16 4.43 24.39 -7.51
C ALA A 16 3.56 25.66 -7.61
N VAL A 17 3.61 26.54 -6.60
CA VAL A 17 2.89 27.82 -6.61
C VAL A 17 3.46 28.77 -7.67
N VAL A 18 4.78 28.95 -7.69
CA VAL A 18 5.44 29.83 -8.69
C VAL A 18 5.18 29.33 -10.11
N PHE A 19 5.30 28.02 -10.33
CA PHE A 19 4.96 27.39 -11.61
C PHE A 19 3.51 27.68 -11.99
N SER A 20 2.58 27.51 -11.05
CA SER A 20 1.16 27.75 -11.30
C SER A 20 0.89 29.19 -11.68
N LEU A 21 1.39 30.15 -10.89
CA LEU A 21 1.22 31.58 -11.17
C LEU A 21 1.81 31.99 -12.52
N ARG A 22 3.01 31.47 -12.86
CA ARG A 22 3.68 31.82 -14.12
C ARG A 22 3.05 31.15 -15.34
N ASN A 23 2.46 29.97 -15.17
CA ASN A 23 1.87 29.17 -16.24
C ASN A 23 0.35 29.15 -16.13
N TRP A 24 -0.26 30.26 -15.72
CA TRP A 24 -1.72 30.40 -15.62
C TRP A 24 -2.37 30.60 -17.00
N ALA A 25 -2.01 29.74 -17.94
CA ALA A 25 -2.49 29.76 -19.32
C ALA A 25 -3.67 28.79 -19.46
N PRO A 26 -4.78 29.21 -20.12
CA PRO A 26 -5.86 28.32 -20.47
C PRO A 26 -5.41 27.37 -21.58
N VAL A 27 -5.70 26.08 -21.42
CA VAL A 27 -5.46 25.04 -22.42
C VAL A 27 -6.83 24.47 -22.83
N PRO A 28 -7.24 24.65 -24.11
CA PRO A 28 -8.49 24.11 -24.59
C PRO A 28 -8.36 22.59 -24.76
N VAL A 29 -9.24 21.84 -24.09
CA VAL A 29 -9.34 20.38 -24.22
C VAL A 29 -10.64 20.05 -24.95
N SER A 30 -10.51 19.46 -26.13
CA SER A 30 -11.66 18.97 -26.91
C SER A 30 -12.25 17.74 -26.23
N LEU A 31 -13.53 17.82 -25.89
CA LEU A 31 -14.30 16.76 -25.26
C LEU A 31 -15.01 15.94 -26.35
N TRP A 32 -16.31 16.15 -26.54
CA TRP A 32 -17.13 15.53 -27.57
C TRP A 32 -18.09 16.55 -28.17
N ALA A 33 -18.62 16.26 -29.37
CA ALA A 33 -19.61 17.10 -30.06
C ALA A 33 -19.19 18.58 -30.24
N GLY A 34 -17.89 18.83 -30.44
CA GLY A 34 -17.35 20.18 -30.62
C GLY A 34 -17.22 21.00 -29.32
N MET A 35 -17.49 20.41 -28.15
CA MET A 35 -17.28 21.08 -26.87
C MET A 35 -15.80 21.13 -26.51
N THR A 36 -15.36 22.31 -26.09
CA THR A 36 -14.01 22.55 -25.57
C THR A 36 -14.11 23.02 -24.13
N ALA A 37 -13.40 22.34 -23.22
CA ALA A 37 -13.24 22.80 -21.85
C ALA A 37 -11.89 23.47 -21.69
N ASP A 38 -11.89 24.71 -21.22
CA ASP A 38 -10.68 25.44 -20.90
C ASP A 38 -10.20 25.09 -19.49
N ILE A 39 -9.15 24.28 -19.44
CA ILE A 39 -8.52 23.87 -18.17
C ILE A 39 -7.17 24.57 -18.10
N LYS A 40 -6.83 25.10 -16.92
CA LYS A 40 -5.54 25.76 -16.73
C LYS A 40 -4.41 24.73 -16.76
N LEU A 41 -3.29 25.09 -17.39
CA LEU A 41 -2.12 24.23 -17.53
C LEU A 41 -1.70 23.54 -16.20
N PRO A 42 -1.60 24.24 -15.05
CA PRO A 42 -1.16 23.60 -13.81
C PRO A 42 -2.15 22.54 -13.30
N VAL A 43 -3.44 22.76 -13.53
CA VAL A 43 -4.51 21.81 -13.17
C VAL A 43 -4.45 20.59 -14.08
N LEU A 44 -4.29 20.81 -15.39
CA LEU A 44 -4.18 19.74 -16.37
C LEU A 44 -2.96 18.83 -16.07
N LEU A 45 -1.83 19.43 -15.71
CA LEU A 45 -0.62 18.71 -15.30
C LEU A 45 -0.86 17.87 -14.05
N LEU A 46 -1.54 18.43 -13.04
CA LEU A 46 -1.87 17.70 -11.81
C LEU A 46 -2.78 16.50 -12.11
N ILE A 47 -3.80 16.68 -12.96
CA ILE A 47 -4.69 15.61 -13.39
C ILE A 47 -3.90 14.50 -14.10
N GLY A 48 -3.05 14.85 -15.07
CA GLY A 48 -2.21 13.88 -15.78
C GLY A 48 -1.27 13.12 -14.83
N MET A 49 -0.66 13.82 -13.87
CA MET A 49 0.17 13.22 -12.83
C MET A 49 -0.63 12.23 -11.98
N VAL A 50 -1.82 12.60 -11.52
CA VAL A 50 -2.68 11.71 -10.71
C VAL A 50 -3.09 10.49 -11.52
N ILE A 51 -3.50 10.65 -12.77
CA ILE A 51 -3.90 9.53 -13.64
C ILE A 51 -2.74 8.55 -13.85
N GLY A 52 -1.52 9.04 -14.08
CA GLY A 52 -0.35 8.18 -14.22
C GLY A 52 0.14 7.55 -12.91
N PHE A 53 0.06 8.29 -11.81
CA PHE A 53 0.59 7.86 -10.52
C PHE A 53 -0.36 6.92 -9.75
N LEU A 54 -1.67 7.14 -9.83
CA LEU A 54 -2.68 6.39 -9.10
C LEU A 54 -2.64 4.87 -9.35
N PRO A 55 -2.57 4.36 -10.60
CA PRO A 55 -2.49 2.92 -10.83
C PRO A 55 -1.19 2.32 -10.30
N THR A 56 -0.07 3.01 -10.50
CA THR A 56 1.25 2.59 -10.00
C THR A 56 1.27 2.51 -8.49
N TYR A 57 0.71 3.53 -7.82
CA TYR A 57 0.60 3.59 -6.37
C TYR A 57 -0.30 2.48 -5.82
N ALA A 58 -1.45 2.22 -6.45
CA ALA A 58 -2.36 1.15 -6.05
C ALA A 58 -1.71 -0.24 -6.14
N ILE A 59 -0.98 -0.52 -7.23
CA ILE A 59 -0.23 -1.78 -7.39
C ILE A 59 0.84 -1.90 -6.30
N HIS A 60 1.61 -0.85 -6.06
CA HIS A 60 2.63 -0.86 -5.02
C HIS A 60 2.04 -1.12 -3.63
N ARG A 61 0.91 -0.49 -3.31
CA ARG A 61 0.22 -0.64 -2.03
C ARG A 61 -0.34 -2.05 -1.83
N THR A 62 -0.93 -2.66 -2.88
CA THR A 62 -1.45 -4.03 -2.81
C THR A 62 -0.33 -5.06 -2.63
N LYS A 63 0.82 -4.87 -3.29
CA LYS A 63 2.01 -5.72 -3.10
C LYS A 63 2.52 -5.66 -1.65
N LEU A 64 2.70 -4.46 -1.10
CA LEU A 64 3.08 -4.25 0.30
C LEU A 64 2.10 -4.90 1.26
N TRP A 65 0.79 -4.72 1.05
CA TRP A 65 -0.24 -5.31 1.88
C TRP A 65 -0.18 -6.85 1.87
N ARG A 66 0.00 -7.44 0.69
CA ARG A 66 0.12 -8.89 0.51
C ARG A 66 1.38 -9.45 1.17
N LEU A 67 2.48 -8.71 1.20
CA LEU A 67 3.70 -9.12 1.90
C LEU A 67 3.51 -9.10 3.41
N HIS A 68 2.95 -8.03 3.98
CA HIS A 68 2.66 -7.98 5.41
C HIS A 68 1.74 -9.12 5.85
N ARG A 69 0.65 -9.36 5.11
CA ARG A 69 -0.27 -10.51 5.35
C ARG A 69 0.45 -11.86 5.36
N ARG A 70 1.46 -12.04 4.49
CA ARG A 70 2.23 -13.30 4.44
C ARG A 70 3.13 -13.43 5.66
N ILE A 71 3.79 -12.35 6.07
CA ILE A 71 4.64 -12.33 7.27
C ILE A 71 3.79 -12.66 8.50
N ASP A 72 2.65 -11.99 8.69
CA ASP A 72 1.75 -12.24 9.83
C ASP A 72 1.29 -13.71 9.90
N ASN A 73 0.99 -14.31 8.74
CA ASN A 73 0.60 -15.72 8.67
C ASN A 73 1.75 -16.67 9.02
N LEU A 74 2.97 -16.37 8.56
CA LEU A 74 4.16 -17.16 8.88
C LEU A 74 4.50 -17.08 10.37
N GLU A 75 4.40 -15.89 10.97
CA GLU A 75 4.60 -15.68 12.41
C GLU A 75 3.59 -16.48 13.22
N ARG A 76 2.30 -16.41 12.86
CA ARG A 76 1.25 -17.21 13.53
C ARG A 76 1.50 -18.71 13.43
N ASN A 77 1.87 -19.20 12.24
CA ASN A 77 2.17 -20.61 12.05
C ASN A 77 3.42 -21.06 12.84
N ALA A 78 4.44 -20.21 12.93
CA ALA A 78 5.63 -20.49 13.73
C ALA A 78 5.30 -20.55 15.23
N LEU A 79 4.43 -19.66 15.73
CA LEU A 79 3.96 -19.68 17.11
C LEU A 79 3.13 -20.94 17.41
N LEU A 80 2.27 -21.38 16.48
CA LEU A 80 1.49 -22.61 16.62
C LEU A 80 2.37 -23.87 16.57
N ALA A 81 3.41 -23.89 15.74
CA ALA A 81 4.36 -25.00 15.67
C ALA A 81 5.29 -25.08 16.91
N ALA A 82 5.53 -23.95 17.58
CA ALA A 82 6.28 -23.88 18.82
C ALA A 82 5.44 -24.19 20.07
N ALA A 83 4.11 -24.36 19.94
CA ALA A 83 3.28 -24.81 21.05
C ALA A 83 3.67 -26.26 21.42
N PRO A 84 3.87 -26.56 22.72
CA PRO A 84 4.31 -27.89 23.14
C PRO A 84 3.28 -28.94 22.74
N ALA A 85 3.75 -30.04 22.15
CA ALA A 85 2.91 -31.19 21.84
C ALA A 85 2.22 -31.66 23.13
N PRO A 86 0.91 -32.01 23.10
CA PRO A 86 0.29 -32.65 24.25
C PRO A 86 1.10 -33.91 24.57
N VAL A 87 1.56 -34.01 25.82
CA VAL A 87 2.20 -35.21 26.34
C VAL A 87 1.19 -36.32 26.18
N ASN A 88 1.42 -37.25 25.25
CA ASN A 88 0.67 -38.49 25.19
C ASN A 88 0.95 -39.23 26.49
N GLU A 89 0.01 -39.15 27.42
CA GLU A 89 -0.02 -39.98 28.60
C GLU A 89 -0.10 -41.44 28.11
N PRO A 90 0.86 -42.31 28.48
CA PRO A 90 0.89 -43.67 27.96
C PRO A 90 -0.40 -44.37 28.37
N ALA A 91 -1.13 -44.90 27.39
CA ALA A 91 -2.34 -45.66 27.60
C ALA A 91 -2.08 -46.76 28.65
N PRO A 92 -3.02 -47.00 29.58
CA PRO A 92 -2.82 -48.03 30.59
C PRO A 92 -2.66 -49.36 29.86
N VAL A 93 -1.49 -49.97 30.02
CA VAL A 93 -1.21 -51.33 29.61
C VAL A 93 -2.24 -52.21 30.32
N SER A 94 -3.25 -52.63 29.57
CA SER A 94 -4.21 -53.62 30.00
C SER A 94 -3.43 -54.92 30.16
N THR A 95 -3.01 -55.19 31.39
CA THR A 95 -2.45 -56.47 31.82
C THR A 95 -3.54 -57.52 31.64
N LEU A 96 -3.61 -58.11 30.43
CA LEU A 96 -4.33 -59.35 30.22
C LEU A 96 -3.63 -60.40 31.09
N GLY A 97 -4.30 -60.72 32.19
CA GLY A 97 -3.87 -61.70 33.17
C GLY A 97 -3.55 -63.02 32.48
N ASN A 98 -2.32 -63.46 32.69
CA ASN A 98 -2.02 -64.88 32.78
C ASN A 98 -2.97 -65.51 33.80
N GLU A 99 -3.66 -66.58 33.42
CA GLU A 99 -3.98 -67.68 34.32
C GLU A 99 -4.13 -68.99 33.50
N PRO A 100 -3.90 -70.15 34.14
CA PRO A 100 -3.10 -71.28 33.63
C PRO A 100 -3.82 -72.30 32.73
#